data_AF-A0A093IU40-F1
#
_entry.id   AF-A0A093IU40-F1
#
_cell.length_a   1.000
_cell.length_b   1.000
_cell.length_c   1.000
_cell.angle_alpha   90.00
_cell.angle_beta   90.00
_cell.angle_gamma   90.00
#
_symmetry.space_group_name_H-M   'P 1'
#
loop_
_entity.id
_entity.type
_entity.pdbx_description
1 polymer ?
#
loop_
_entity_poly.entity_id
_entity_poly.type
_entity_poly.pdbx_seq_one_letter_code
_entity_poly.pdbx_strand_id
1 'polypeptide(L)'
;KYEGESQSRTVKVLLIVAYSVIICISLFGNILVCHVVIKNKRMHSATSLFIVNLAVADVMITILNTPFTLVRFVSSTWVFGKLMCHISRFVQYCSVHVSVLTLAAIALDRHQV
;
A
#
# COMPACT_ATOMS: atom_id res chain seq x y z
N LYS A 1 37.07 -0.32 -9.60
CA LYS A 1 36.31 -1.59 -9.43
C LYS A 1 35.71 -1.77 -8.02
N TYR A 2 36.12 -0.98 -7.02
CA TYR A 2 35.55 -1.01 -5.66
C TYR A 2 34.31 -0.10 -5.47
N GLU A 3 34.03 0.82 -6.39
CA GLU A 3 32.91 1.78 -6.26
C GLU A 3 31.53 1.14 -6.51
N GLY A 4 31.45 0.12 -7.36
CA GLY A 4 30.17 -0.54 -7.70
C GLY A 4 29.56 -1.39 -6.58
N GLU A 5 30.37 -1.95 -5.68
CA GLU A 5 29.88 -2.78 -4.57
C GLU A 5 29.41 -1.92 -3.38
N SER A 6 30.10 -0.80 -3.13
CA SER A 6 29.75 0.17 -2.09
C SER A 6 28.42 0.88 -2.40
N GLN A 7 28.21 1.29 -3.67
CA GLN A 7 26.96 1.90 -4.10
C GLN A 7 25.77 0.97 -3.89
N SER A 8 25.92 -0.33 -4.13
CA SER A 8 24.85 -1.31 -3.90
C SER A 8 24.51 -1.48 -2.41
N ARG A 9 25.50 -1.49 -1.52
CA ARG A 9 25.26 -1.59 -0.06
C ARG A 9 24.57 -0.34 0.48
N THR A 10 25.04 0.84 0.12
CA THR A 10 24.42 2.11 0.54
C THR A 10 22.99 2.21 0.04
N VAL A 11 22.72 1.85 -1.22
CA VAL A 11 21.36 1.82 -1.78
C VAL A 11 20.47 0.82 -1.03
N LYS A 12 20.97 -0.37 -0.69
CA LYS A 12 20.21 -1.35 0.10
C LYS A 12 19.86 -0.81 1.49
N VAL A 13 20.81 -0.21 2.20
CA VAL A 13 20.57 0.40 3.52
C VAL A 13 19.56 1.54 3.42
N LEU A 14 19.72 2.44 2.43
CA LEU A 14 18.79 3.55 2.20
C LEU A 14 17.38 3.05 1.90
N LEU A 15 17.23 2.00 1.07
CA LEU A 15 15.93 1.39 0.78
C LEU A 15 15.31 0.79 2.05
N ILE A 16 16.07 0.05 2.86
CA ILE A 16 15.57 -0.52 4.12
C ILE A 16 15.06 0.59 5.06
N VAL A 17 15.83 1.66 5.21
CA VAL A 17 15.45 2.81 6.05
C VAL A 17 14.23 3.53 5.48
N ALA A 18 14.21 3.82 4.18
CA ALA A 18 13.07 4.47 3.54
C ALA A 18 11.79 3.64 3.66
N TYR A 19 11.86 2.33 3.40
CA TYR A 19 10.71 1.45 3.47
C TYR A 19 10.20 1.24 4.90
N SER A 20 11.10 1.16 5.89
CA SER A 20 10.67 1.11 7.29
C SER A 20 9.96 2.40 7.71
N VAL A 21 10.44 3.57 7.29
CA VAL A 21 9.74 4.85 7.51
C VAL A 21 8.38 4.88 6.82
N ILE A 22 8.30 4.46 5.55
CA ILE A 22 7.03 4.39 4.81
C ILE A 22 6.04 3.46 5.52
N ILE A 23 6.48 2.28 5.99
CA ILE A 23 5.63 1.35 6.73
C ILE A 23 5.10 2.00 8.00
N CYS A 24 5.96 2.66 8.79
CA CYS A 24 5.55 3.34 10.02
C CYS A 24 4.54 4.46 9.75
N ILE A 25 4.82 5.32 8.77
CA ILE A 25 3.92 6.44 8.41
C ILE A 25 2.59 5.90 7.85
N SER A 26 2.64 4.90 6.97
CA SER A 26 1.46 4.30 6.35
C SER A 26 0.58 3.62 7.40
N LEU A 27 1.14 2.80 8.28
CA LEU A 27 0.39 2.17 9.37
C LEU A 27 -0.22 3.24 10.28
N PHE A 28 0.60 4.18 10.77
CA PHE A 28 0.12 5.22 11.68
C PHE A 28 -0.99 6.06 11.04
N GLY A 29 -0.77 6.56 9.83
CA GLY A 29 -1.73 7.38 9.08
C GLY A 29 -3.03 6.63 8.79
N ASN A 30 -2.96 5.41 8.24
CA ASN A 30 -4.13 4.63 7.89
C ASN A 30 -4.93 4.17 9.13
N ILE A 31 -4.26 3.86 10.25
CA ILE A 31 -4.93 3.56 11.52
C ILE A 31 -5.65 4.79 12.07
N LEU A 32 -5.00 5.96 12.04
CA LEU A 32 -5.61 7.23 12.50
C LEU A 32 -6.83 7.59 11.67
N VAL A 33 -6.73 7.44 10.36
CA VAL A 33 -7.81 7.65 9.40
C VAL A 33 -8.98 6.70 9.69
N CYS A 34 -8.74 5.40 9.87
CA CYS A 34 -9.76 4.44 10.29
C CYS A 34 -10.41 4.85 11.63
N HIS A 35 -9.59 5.25 12.61
CA HIS A 35 -10.09 5.66 13.93
C HIS A 35 -10.98 6.90 13.85
N VAL A 36 -10.60 7.92 13.09
CA VAL A 36 -11.39 9.14 12.88
C VAL A 36 -12.70 8.82 12.16
N VAL A 37 -12.68 7.95 11.16
CA VAL A 37 -13.88 7.52 10.42
C VAL A 37 -14.85 6.75 11.32
N ILE A 38 -14.36 5.77 12.08
CA ILE A 38 -15.19 4.99 13.02
C ILE A 38 -15.80 5.91 14.09
N LYS A 39 -15.04 6.89 14.58
CA LYS A 39 -15.51 7.85 15.59
C LYS A 39 -16.55 8.80 15.00
N ASN A 40 -16.45 9.15 13.72
CA ASN A 40 -17.37 10.06 13.05
C ASN A 40 -18.52 9.31 12.36
N LYS A 41 -19.34 8.60 13.15
CA LYS A 41 -20.52 7.83 12.69
C LYS A 41 -21.59 8.66 11.95
N ARG A 42 -21.52 9.99 12.00
CA ARG A 42 -22.54 10.88 11.43
C ARG A 42 -22.51 10.97 9.89
N MET A 43 -21.48 10.41 9.25
CA MET A 43 -21.33 10.36 7.80
C MET A 43 -21.37 8.91 7.30
N HIS A 44 -22.52 8.24 7.42
CA HIS A 44 -22.75 6.92 6.83
C HIS A 44 -22.97 7.02 5.30
N SER A 45 -22.13 7.82 4.62
CA SER A 45 -22.15 8.08 3.18
C SER A 45 -20.95 7.42 2.49
N ALA A 46 -20.93 7.42 1.15
CA ALA A 46 -19.95 6.76 0.30
C ALA A 46 -18.48 7.09 0.66
N THR A 47 -18.22 8.29 1.20
CA THR A 47 -16.90 8.74 1.65
C THR A 47 -16.32 7.87 2.77
N SER A 48 -17.12 7.41 3.73
CA SER A 48 -16.64 6.59 4.85
C SER A 48 -16.19 5.19 4.40
N LEU A 49 -16.90 4.59 3.45
CA LEU A 49 -16.53 3.31 2.85
C LEU A 49 -15.28 3.43 1.98
N PHE A 50 -15.17 4.52 1.22
CA PHE A 50 -13.98 4.82 0.42
C PHE A 50 -12.73 4.94 1.31
N ILE A 51 -12.81 5.71 2.40
CA ILE A 51 -11.67 5.95 3.28
C ILE A 51 -11.20 4.66 3.97
N VAL A 52 -12.12 3.82 4.47
CA VAL A 52 -11.77 2.53 5.08
C VAL A 52 -11.15 1.59 4.05
N ASN A 53 -11.70 1.54 2.84
CA ASN A 53 -11.17 0.69 1.78
C ASN A 53 -9.78 1.14 1.31
N LEU A 54 -9.53 2.45 1.22
CA LEU A 54 -8.21 3.01 0.93
C LEU A 54 -7.20 2.63 2.02
N ALA A 55 -7.59 2.76 3.30
CA ALA A 55 -6.74 2.37 4.42
C ALA A 55 -6.38 0.87 4.42
N VAL A 56 -7.35 -0.01 4.11
CA VAL A 56 -7.10 -1.45 4.00
C VAL A 56 -6.19 -1.77 2.82
N ALA A 57 -6.41 -1.15 1.66
CA ALA A 57 -5.57 -1.35 0.48
C ALA A 57 -4.13 -0.88 0.70
N ASP A 58 -3.93 0.28 1.31
CA ASP A 58 -2.60 0.80 1.63
C ASP A 58 -1.87 -0.08 2.63
N VAL A 59 -2.55 -0.58 3.68
CA VAL A 59 -1.95 -1.54 4.62
C VAL A 59 -1.56 -2.84 3.92
N MET A 60 -2.42 -3.37 3.02
CA MET A 60 -2.08 -4.55 2.22
C MET A 60 -0.89 -4.32 1.29
N ILE A 61 -0.85 -3.19 0.56
CA ILE A 61 0.29 -2.81 -0.29
C ILE A 61 1.55 -2.69 0.57
N THR A 62 1.45 -2.03 1.73
CA THR A 62 2.56 -1.76 2.62
C THR A 62 3.16 -3.05 3.21
N ILE A 63 2.33 -4.03 3.55
CA ILE A 63 2.77 -5.32 4.12
C ILE A 63 3.24 -6.29 3.03
N LEU A 64 2.59 -6.30 1.86
CA LEU A 64 2.82 -7.33 0.84
C LEU A 64 3.69 -6.87 -0.32
N ASN A 65 3.65 -5.61 -0.74
CA ASN A 65 4.40 -5.13 -1.91
C ASN A 65 5.78 -4.57 -1.51
N THR A 66 5.84 -3.89 -0.38
CA THR A 66 7.05 -3.22 0.12
C THR A 66 8.21 -4.17 0.43
N PRO A 67 8.07 -5.21 1.28
CA PRO A 67 9.16 -6.15 1.53
C PRO A 67 9.49 -6.98 0.29
N PHE A 68 8.51 -7.19 -0.59
CA PHE A 68 8.70 -7.89 -1.86
C PHE A 68 9.57 -7.13 -2.84
N THR A 69 9.33 -5.83 -2.98
CA THR A 69 10.12 -4.95 -3.82
C THR A 69 11.55 -4.86 -3.28
N LEU A 70 11.69 -4.76 -1.96
CA LEU A 70 12.98 -4.76 -1.28
C LEU A 70 13.78 -6.05 -1.59
N VAL A 71 13.18 -7.23 -1.42
CA VAL A 71 13.89 -8.50 -1.68
C VAL A 71 14.20 -8.68 -3.17
N ARG A 72 13.32 -8.25 -4.08
CA ARG A 72 13.60 -8.26 -5.52
C ARG A 72 14.82 -7.39 -5.84
N PHE A 73 14.92 -6.20 -5.23
CA PHE A 73 16.07 -5.31 -5.38
C PHE A 73 17.36 -5.88 -4.75
N VAL A 74 17.26 -6.51 -3.59
CA VAL A 74 18.43 -7.01 -2.84
C VAL A 74 19.01 -8.28 -3.47
N SER A 75 18.16 -9.19 -3.94
CA SER A 75 18.57 -10.54 -4.35
C SER A 75 18.93 -10.64 -5.84
N SER A 76 18.54 -9.66 -6.67
CA SER A 76 18.78 -9.62 -8.13
C SER A 76 18.36 -10.89 -8.91
N THR A 77 17.69 -11.82 -8.24
CA THR A 77 17.24 -13.15 -8.67
C THR A 77 15.88 -13.41 -8.05
N TRP A 78 14.98 -14.06 -8.79
CA TRP A 78 13.61 -14.32 -8.33
C TRP A 78 13.57 -15.54 -7.40
N VAL A 79 13.79 -15.33 -6.11
CA VAL A 79 13.87 -16.40 -5.09
C VAL A 79 12.52 -16.83 -4.51
N PHE A 80 11.45 -16.08 -4.76
CA PHE A 80 10.19 -16.18 -4.01
C PHE A 80 9.13 -17.12 -4.61
N GLY A 81 9.42 -17.75 -5.75
CA GLY A 81 8.54 -18.76 -6.37
C GLY A 81 7.20 -18.22 -6.91
N LYS A 82 6.27 -19.12 -7.26
CA LYS A 82 4.96 -18.80 -7.88
C LYS A 82 3.99 -18.09 -6.94
N LEU A 83 4.06 -18.39 -5.64
CA LEU A 83 3.20 -17.80 -4.60
C LEU A 83 3.24 -16.27 -4.66
N MET A 84 4.41 -15.70 -4.94
CA MET A 84 4.64 -14.26 -4.89
C MET A 84 4.34 -13.52 -6.19
N CYS A 85 4.31 -14.24 -7.31
CA CYS A 85 3.67 -13.74 -8.52
C CYS A 85 2.16 -13.54 -8.26
N HIS A 86 1.54 -14.49 -7.56
CA HIS A 86 0.13 -14.41 -7.18
C HIS A 86 -0.15 -13.25 -6.22
N ILE A 87 0.69 -13.05 -5.19
CA ILE A 87 0.55 -11.92 -4.26
C ILE A 87 0.73 -10.57 -4.98
N SER A 88 1.71 -10.43 -5.87
CA SER A 88 1.90 -9.18 -6.63
C SER A 88 0.69 -8.87 -7.51
N ARG A 89 0.07 -9.89 -8.12
CA ARG A 89 -1.20 -9.71 -8.85
C ARG A 89 -2.35 -9.35 -7.92
N PHE A 90 -2.43 -9.99 -6.75
CA PHE A 90 -3.46 -9.69 -5.76
C PHE A 90 -3.42 -8.21 -5.34
N VAL A 91 -2.23 -7.67 -5.10
CA VAL A 91 -2.04 -6.24 -4.80
C VAL A 91 -2.54 -5.34 -5.94
N GLN A 92 -2.27 -5.74 -7.19
CA GLN A 92 -2.75 -5.01 -8.37
C GLN A 92 -4.28 -5.03 -8.46
N TYR A 93 -4.92 -6.16 -8.10
CA TYR A 93 -6.37 -6.24 -7.96
C TYR A 93 -6.92 -5.35 -6.85
N CYS A 94 -6.24 -5.24 -5.70
CA CYS A 94 -6.63 -4.32 -4.63
C CYS A 94 -6.64 -2.86 -5.13
N SER A 95 -5.62 -2.44 -5.88
CA SER A 95 -5.58 -1.08 -6.45
C SER A 95 -6.74 -0.81 -7.42
N VAL A 96 -7.09 -1.78 -8.25
CA VAL A 96 -8.26 -1.67 -9.15
C VAL A 96 -9.57 -1.61 -8.36
N HIS A 97 -9.71 -2.41 -7.30
CA HIS A 97 -10.88 -2.38 -6.42
C HIS A 97 -11.06 -1.01 -5.76
N VAL A 98 -9.99 -0.39 -5.27
CA VAL A 98 -10.03 0.98 -4.74
C VAL A 98 -10.56 1.94 -5.79
N SER A 99 -10.01 1.92 -7.01
CA SER A 99 -10.45 2.81 -8.09
C SER A 99 -11.92 2.65 -8.46
N VAL A 100 -12.41 1.42 -8.56
CA VAL A 100 -13.84 1.15 -8.88
C VAL A 100 -14.74 1.65 -7.75
N LEU A 101 -14.35 1.47 -6.50
CA LEU A 101 -15.09 1.99 -5.35
C LEU A 101 -15.05 3.52 -5.28
N THR A 102 -13.95 4.15 -5.68
CA THR A 102 -13.88 5.61 -5.85
C THR A 102 -14.88 6.08 -6.90
N LEU A 103 -14.94 5.40 -8.06
CA LEU A 103 -15.91 5.73 -9.12
C LEU A 103 -17.35 5.53 -8.66
N ALA A 104 -17.63 4.44 -7.93
CA ALA A 104 -18.94 4.21 -7.34
C ALA A 104 -19.30 5.29 -6.31
N ALA A 105 -18.34 5.73 -5.49
CA ALA A 105 -18.55 6.81 -4.54
C ALA A 105 -18.87 8.14 -5.23
N ILE A 106 -18.13 8.49 -6.30
CA ILE A 106 -18.40 9.67 -7.12
C ILE A 106 -19.79 9.59 -7.78
N ALA A 107 -20.19 8.41 -8.25
CA ALA A 107 -21.50 8.20 -8.86
C ALA A 107 -22.65 8.33 -7.83
N LEU A 108 -22.46 7.83 -6.60
CA LEU A 108 -23.44 7.96 -5.53
C LEU A 108 -23.57 9.41 -5.04
N ASP A 109 -22.45 10.12 -4.89
CA ASP A 109 -22.43 11.55 -4.55
C ASP A 109 -23.23 12.36 -5.58
N ARG A 110 -23.03 12.09 -6.87
CA ARG A 110 -23.79 12.66 -7.99
C ARG A 110 -25.29 12.32 -7.96
N HIS A 111 -25.70 11.23 -7.32
CA HIS A 111 -27.10 10.82 -7.19
C HIS A 111 -27.78 11.38 -5.93
N GLN A 112 -27.00 11.87 -4.96
CA GLN A 112 -27.52 12.49 -3.74
C GLN A 112 -27.65 14.04 -3.87
N VAL A 113 -27.14 14.62 -4.96
CA VAL A 113 -27.36 16.00 -5.40
C VAL A 113 -28.51 16.05 -6.40
#